data_AF-H2ZES8-F1
#
_entry.id   AF-H2ZES8-F1
#
_cell.length_a   1.000
_cell.length_b   1.000
_cell.length_c   1.000
_cell.angle_alpha   90.00
_cell.angle_beta   90.00
_cell.angle_gamma   90.00
#
_symmetry.space_group_name_H-M   'P 1'
#
loop_
_entity.id
_entity.type
_entity.pdbx_description
1 polymer ?
#
loop_
_entity_poly.entity_id
_entity_poly.type
_entity_poly.pdbx_seq_one_letter_code
_entity_poly.pdbx_strand_id
1 'polypeptide(L)'
;MEKYAYTMQPVVVTDGQRNWTARETFNYEYFKGIYSPGSEALKTVNERCQFFQYNTNMSSMEEFFNISQNRLEGNEDHWYIGWSNCGGKSGNMLRGHYKLPYFLPVELDHSMRDWIFMGLPGPGAPMHVDFVHASSWQAQLSGYKKWTLSTPPECFGTCTRHIEFVVGPGEISNV
;
A
#
# COMPACT_ATOMS: atom_id res chain seq x y z
N MET A 1 -8.43 12.86 17.31
CA MET A 1 -8.55 11.60 16.56
C MET A 1 -8.85 10.39 17.45
N GLU A 2 -8.78 10.50 18.78
CA GLU A 2 -9.35 9.49 19.71
C GLU A 2 -10.79 9.10 19.36
N LYS A 3 -11.59 10.07 18.87
CA LYS A 3 -12.97 9.86 18.42
C LYS A 3 -13.12 8.93 17.21
N TYR A 4 -12.08 8.66 16.43
CA TYR A 4 -12.18 7.87 15.20
C TYR A 4 -11.18 6.71 15.09
N ALA A 5 -10.01 6.82 15.74
CA ALA A 5 -9.00 5.76 15.74
C ALA A 5 -9.50 4.43 16.31
N TYR A 6 -10.55 4.46 17.15
CA TYR A 6 -11.12 3.28 17.80
C TYR A 6 -12.59 3.01 17.47
N THR A 7 -13.19 3.77 16.54
CA THR A 7 -14.64 3.65 16.26
C THR A 7 -14.98 2.79 15.06
N MET A 8 -14.00 2.12 14.46
CA MET A 8 -14.16 1.28 13.25
C MET A 8 -14.86 2.03 12.09
N GLN A 9 -14.76 3.37 12.09
CA GLN A 9 -15.32 4.22 11.05
C GLN A 9 -14.21 4.63 10.08
N PRO A 10 -14.37 4.38 8.77
CA PRO A 10 -13.41 4.84 7.77
C PRO A 10 -13.48 6.37 7.67
N VAL A 11 -12.32 7.00 7.70
CA VAL A 11 -12.09 8.43 7.50
C VAL A 11 -11.00 8.62 6.45
N VAL A 12 -11.13 9.69 5.68
CA VAL A 12 -10.08 10.16 4.76
C VAL A 12 -9.52 11.46 5.32
N VAL A 13 -8.23 11.47 5.61
CA VAL A 13 -7.51 12.66 6.06
C VAL A 13 -6.74 13.25 4.90
N THR A 14 -7.06 14.50 4.56
CA THR A 14 -6.60 15.14 3.31
C THR A 14 -5.19 15.71 3.39
N ASP A 15 -4.68 15.98 4.59
CA ASP A 15 -3.33 16.48 4.85
C ASP A 15 -2.43 15.46 5.57
N GLY A 16 -2.77 14.17 5.47
CA GLY A 16 -2.15 13.10 6.25
C GLY A 16 -0.67 12.87 5.96
N GLN A 17 -0.21 13.21 4.77
CA GLN A 17 1.18 13.02 4.33
C GLN A 17 2.05 14.27 4.56
N ARG A 18 1.68 15.13 5.51
CA ARG A 18 2.43 16.36 5.80
C ARG A 18 3.91 16.05 6.14
N ASN A 19 4.81 16.72 5.43
CA ASN A 19 6.28 16.58 5.52
C ASN A 19 6.80 15.20 5.10
N TRP A 20 6.07 14.46 4.27
CA TRP A 20 6.60 13.27 3.60
C TRP A 20 7.27 13.68 2.30
N THR A 21 8.34 12.97 1.93
CA THR A 21 9.00 13.12 0.61
C THR A 21 8.71 11.94 -0.31
N ALA A 22 7.93 10.96 0.18
CA ALA A 22 7.57 9.75 -0.55
C ALA A 22 6.80 10.06 -1.84
N ARG A 23 5.97 11.11 -1.88
CA ARG A 23 5.19 11.48 -3.06
C ARG A 23 6.07 11.91 -4.24
N GLU A 24 7.16 12.61 -3.93
CA GLU A 24 8.10 13.12 -4.94
C GLU A 24 9.16 12.08 -5.29
N THR A 25 9.42 11.12 -4.40
CA THR A 25 10.52 10.16 -4.53
C THR A 25 10.07 8.80 -5.06
N PHE A 26 8.95 8.27 -4.57
CA PHE A 26 8.55 6.88 -4.83
C PHE A 26 7.94 6.75 -6.23
N ASN A 27 8.68 6.09 -7.09
CA ASN A 27 8.27 5.72 -8.44
C ASN A 27 8.98 4.42 -8.85
N TYR A 28 8.65 3.90 -10.02
CA TYR A 28 9.22 2.64 -10.53
C TYR A 28 10.74 2.66 -10.54
N GLU A 29 11.37 3.72 -11.05
CA GLU A 29 12.83 3.84 -11.14
C GLU A 29 13.52 3.86 -9.77
N TYR A 30 12.94 4.58 -8.80
CA TYR A 30 13.44 4.62 -7.44
C TYR A 30 13.43 3.21 -6.81
N PHE A 31 12.31 2.49 -6.94
CA PHE A 31 12.22 1.13 -6.40
C PHE A 31 13.12 0.16 -7.15
N LYS A 32 13.23 0.27 -8.47
CA LYS A 32 14.16 -0.52 -9.30
C LYS A 32 15.62 -0.32 -8.88
N GLY A 33 16.00 0.88 -8.46
CA GLY A 33 17.31 1.16 -7.89
C GLY A 33 17.57 0.39 -6.59
N ILE A 34 16.59 0.36 -5.68
CA ILE A 34 16.67 -0.35 -4.39
C ILE A 34 16.72 -1.87 -4.61
N TYR A 35 15.85 -2.39 -5.48
CA TYR A 35 15.67 -3.82 -5.73
C TYR A 35 16.34 -4.26 -7.03
N SER A 36 17.50 -3.68 -7.33
CA SER A 36 18.27 -4.00 -8.53
C SER A 36 18.69 -5.49 -8.56
N PRO A 37 18.88 -6.09 -9.75
CA PRO A 37 19.29 -7.49 -9.88
C PRO A 37 20.55 -7.79 -9.04
N GLY A 38 20.48 -8.86 -8.24
CA GLY A 38 21.58 -9.27 -7.36
C GLY A 38 21.70 -8.51 -6.04
N SER A 39 20.91 -7.44 -5.83
CA SER A 39 20.89 -6.69 -4.57
C SER A 39 20.43 -7.55 -3.39
N GLU A 40 20.95 -7.24 -2.19
CA GLU A 40 20.52 -7.88 -0.95
C GLU A 40 19.03 -7.64 -0.66
N ALA A 41 18.52 -6.45 -1.03
CA ALA A 41 17.12 -6.09 -0.86
C ALA A 41 16.20 -7.00 -1.70
N LEU A 42 16.55 -7.23 -2.98
CA LEU A 42 15.77 -8.12 -3.85
C LEU A 42 15.80 -9.56 -3.34
N LYS A 43 16.98 -10.08 -2.97
CA LYS A 43 17.13 -11.43 -2.39
C LYS A 43 16.26 -11.59 -1.13
N THR A 44 16.32 -10.63 -0.21
CA THR A 44 15.55 -10.67 1.03
C THR A 44 14.04 -10.67 0.76
N VAL A 45 13.58 -9.88 -0.22
CA VAL A 45 12.16 -9.84 -0.59
C VAL A 45 11.72 -11.17 -1.21
N ASN A 46 12.49 -11.72 -2.13
CA ASN A 46 12.16 -13.00 -2.78
C ASN A 46 12.16 -14.18 -1.79
N GLU A 47 13.03 -14.18 -0.78
CA GLU A 47 13.15 -15.29 0.18
C GLU A 47 12.23 -15.16 1.41
N ARG A 48 11.92 -13.93 1.83
CA ARG A 48 11.31 -13.68 3.16
C ARG A 48 10.07 -12.81 3.15
N CYS A 49 9.74 -12.18 2.01
CA CYS A 49 8.57 -11.32 1.91
C CYS A 49 7.45 -11.94 1.10
N GLN A 50 6.27 -11.36 1.29
CA GLN A 50 5.12 -11.67 0.47
C GLN A 50 5.12 -10.75 -0.76
N PHE A 51 4.98 -11.37 -1.94
CA PHE A 51 4.65 -10.70 -3.18
C PHE A 51 3.16 -10.91 -3.49
N PHE A 52 2.47 -9.84 -3.82
CA PHE A 52 1.04 -9.83 -4.12
C PHE A 52 0.87 -9.62 -5.62
N GLN A 53 0.59 -10.71 -6.33
CA GLN A 53 0.33 -10.73 -7.77
C GLN A 53 -1.17 -10.51 -8.05
N TYR A 54 -1.65 -9.26 -8.02
CA TYR A 54 -3.05 -9.00 -8.38
C TYR A 54 -3.19 -8.80 -9.88
N ASN A 55 -3.95 -9.69 -10.52
CA ASN A 55 -4.30 -9.57 -11.93
C ASN A 55 -3.07 -9.42 -12.86
N THR A 56 -2.00 -10.17 -12.58
CA THR A 56 -0.79 -10.17 -13.41
C THR A 56 -0.15 -11.55 -13.43
N ASN A 57 0.61 -11.82 -14.50
CA ASN A 57 1.38 -13.06 -14.65
C ASN A 57 2.77 -12.98 -14.02
N MET A 58 3.14 -11.84 -13.42
CA MET A 58 4.41 -11.70 -12.71
C MET A 58 4.34 -12.44 -11.38
N SER A 59 5.36 -13.27 -11.11
CA SER A 59 5.41 -14.10 -9.90
C SER A 59 6.35 -13.55 -8.81
N SER A 60 7.18 -12.56 -9.15
CA SER A 60 8.19 -12.01 -8.25
C SER A 60 8.50 -10.54 -8.53
N MET A 61 9.18 -9.91 -7.57
CA MET A 61 9.74 -8.56 -7.72
C MET A 61 10.83 -8.48 -8.78
N GLU A 62 11.58 -9.58 -8.97
CA GLU A 62 12.61 -9.66 -10.00
C GLU A 62 12.01 -9.56 -11.40
N GLU A 63 10.90 -10.27 -11.64
CA GLU A 63 10.15 -10.15 -12.90
C GLU A 63 9.57 -8.74 -13.07
N PHE A 64 9.00 -8.16 -12.01
CA PHE A 64 8.41 -6.82 -12.06
C PHE A 64 9.43 -5.74 -12.43
N PHE A 65 10.62 -5.74 -11.82
CA PHE A 65 11.64 -4.74 -12.17
C PHE A 65 12.35 -5.00 -13.50
N ASN A 66 12.02 -6.10 -14.17
CA ASN A 66 12.53 -6.46 -15.48
C ASN A 66 11.48 -6.40 -16.60
N ILE A 67 10.31 -5.80 -16.35
CA ILE A 67 9.29 -5.58 -17.39
C ILE A 67 9.75 -4.59 -18.47
N SER A 68 9.14 -4.68 -19.65
CA SER A 68 9.35 -3.75 -20.75
C SER A 68 8.80 -2.35 -20.42
N GLN A 69 9.34 -1.33 -21.07
CA GLN A 69 8.81 0.04 -20.96
C GLN A 69 7.34 0.10 -21.43
N ASN A 70 6.99 -0.60 -22.50
CA ASN A 70 5.62 -0.67 -23.00
C ASN A 70 4.65 -1.24 -21.94
N ARG A 71 5.05 -2.29 -21.24
CA ARG A 71 4.24 -2.89 -20.16
C ARG A 71 4.14 -1.97 -18.94
N LEU A 72 5.23 -1.30 -18.58
CA LEU A 72 5.23 -0.30 -17.50
C LEU A 72 4.26 0.86 -17.79
N GLU A 73 4.17 1.29 -19.05
CA GLU A 73 3.27 2.35 -19.52
C GLU A 73 1.82 1.87 -19.72
N GLY A 74 1.56 0.57 -19.61
CA GLY A 74 0.23 -0.01 -19.81
C GLY A 74 -0.18 -0.16 -21.28
N ASN A 75 0.79 -0.24 -22.19
CA ASN A 75 0.57 -0.53 -23.61
C ASN A 75 0.52 -2.04 -23.92
N GLU A 76 0.66 -2.90 -22.91
CA GLU A 76 0.57 -4.36 -23.01
C GLU A 76 -0.56 -4.89 -22.09
N ASP A 77 -0.27 -5.83 -21.20
CA ASP A 77 -1.22 -6.35 -20.21
C ASP A 77 -1.27 -5.48 -18.95
N HIS A 78 -2.43 -5.53 -18.28
CA HIS A 78 -2.64 -4.86 -16.99
C HIS A 78 -1.77 -5.50 -15.90
N TRP A 79 -1.36 -4.69 -14.93
CA TRP A 79 -0.70 -5.17 -13.73
C TRP A 79 -1.06 -4.31 -12.51
N TYR A 80 -1.21 -4.98 -11.38
CA TYR A 80 -1.28 -4.37 -10.07
C TYR A 80 -0.57 -5.29 -9.07
N ILE A 81 0.53 -4.82 -8.49
CA ILE A 81 1.35 -5.63 -7.60
C ILE A 81 1.44 -4.99 -6.22
N GLY A 82 1.78 -5.82 -5.24
CA GLY A 82 2.21 -5.34 -3.94
C GLY A 82 3.37 -6.15 -3.40
N TRP A 83 4.11 -5.58 -2.47
CA TRP A 83 5.16 -6.28 -1.73
C TRP A 83 5.32 -5.67 -0.34
N SER A 84 5.87 -6.44 0.59
CA SER A 84 6.26 -5.93 1.90
C SER A 84 7.75 -5.58 1.94
N ASN A 85 8.10 -4.54 2.70
CA ASN A 85 9.47 -4.34 3.14
C ASN A 85 9.72 -5.33 4.31
N CYS A 86 10.63 -6.30 4.12
CA CYS A 86 11.08 -7.20 5.22
C CYS A 86 12.59 -7.19 5.41
N GLY A 87 13.32 -6.43 4.59
CA GLY A 87 14.75 -6.21 4.78
C GLY A 87 14.97 -4.98 5.64
N GLY A 88 15.69 -5.11 6.76
CA GLY A 88 15.91 -4.00 7.69
C GLY A 88 16.54 -2.76 7.03
N LYS A 89 17.51 -2.96 6.11
CA LYS A 89 18.19 -1.85 5.43
C LYS A 89 17.29 -1.14 4.40
N SER A 90 16.61 -1.89 3.53
CA SER A 90 15.70 -1.31 2.54
C SER A 90 14.47 -0.69 3.20
N GLY A 91 13.92 -1.33 4.23
CA GLY A 91 12.85 -0.77 5.05
C GLY A 91 13.23 0.55 5.70
N ASN A 92 14.42 0.64 6.30
CA ASN A 92 14.91 1.90 6.90
C ASN A 92 15.10 3.01 5.86
N MET A 93 15.60 2.70 4.67
CA MET A 93 15.70 3.68 3.58
C MET A 93 14.32 4.22 3.19
N LEU A 94 13.35 3.32 3.00
CA LEU A 94 11.98 3.70 2.65
C LEU A 94 11.32 4.55 3.74
N ARG A 95 11.50 4.19 5.01
CA ARG A 95 11.03 4.96 6.18
C ARG A 95 11.74 6.30 6.37
N GLY A 96 12.77 6.61 5.57
CA GLY A 96 13.28 7.98 5.48
C GLY A 96 12.33 8.94 4.75
N HIS A 97 11.34 8.43 4.01
CA HIS A 97 10.47 9.22 3.14
C HIS A 97 9.04 9.40 3.65
N TYR A 98 8.63 8.61 4.65
CA TYR A 98 7.35 8.70 5.31
C TYR A 98 7.51 8.40 6.81
N LYS A 99 6.50 8.69 7.59
CA LYS A 99 6.48 8.48 9.04
C LYS A 99 5.07 8.04 9.44
N LEU A 100 4.89 7.59 10.67
CA LEU A 100 3.54 7.45 11.22
C LEU A 100 2.75 8.76 11.02
N PRO A 101 1.55 8.71 10.41
CA PRO A 101 0.69 9.88 10.27
C PRO A 101 0.45 10.53 11.64
N TYR A 102 0.58 11.86 11.72
CA TYR A 102 0.56 12.62 12.99
C TYR A 102 -0.74 12.45 13.79
N PHE A 103 -1.80 12.00 13.12
CA PHE A 103 -3.12 11.82 13.69
C PHE A 103 -3.37 10.42 14.23
N LEU A 104 -2.45 9.47 13.97
CA LEU A 104 -2.54 8.11 14.47
C LEU A 104 -1.80 7.97 15.81
N PRO A 105 -2.35 7.19 16.75
CA PRO A 105 -1.68 6.84 17.99
C PRO A 105 -0.37 6.07 17.72
N VAL A 106 0.65 6.32 18.53
CA VAL A 106 1.98 5.67 18.41
C VAL A 106 1.90 4.16 18.60
N GLU A 107 0.88 3.68 19.30
CA GLU A 107 0.57 2.27 19.51
C GLU A 107 0.25 1.55 18.19
N LEU A 108 -0.17 2.27 17.14
CA LEU A 108 -0.36 1.72 15.80
C LEU A 108 0.95 1.60 15.00
N ASP A 109 2.08 2.09 15.53
CA ASP A 109 3.42 1.95 14.94
C ASP A 109 4.13 0.67 15.43
N HIS A 110 3.43 -0.45 15.38
CA HIS A 110 3.96 -1.74 15.88
C HIS A 110 4.51 -2.64 14.77
N SER A 111 4.26 -2.30 13.49
CA SER A 111 4.72 -3.12 12.37
C SER A 111 6.11 -2.69 11.88
N MET A 112 7.07 -3.61 11.97
CA MET A 112 8.35 -3.46 11.26
C MET A 112 8.21 -3.63 9.74
N ARG A 113 7.01 -3.98 9.24
CA ARG A 113 6.73 -4.21 7.82
C ARG A 113 5.69 -3.23 7.31
N ASP A 114 6.05 -2.52 6.25
CA ASP A 114 5.12 -1.72 5.46
C ASP A 114 4.89 -2.39 4.12
N TRP A 115 3.69 -2.24 3.57
CA TRP A 115 3.31 -2.75 2.27
C TRP A 115 3.25 -1.63 1.24
N ILE A 116 3.78 -1.90 0.06
CA ILE A 116 3.74 -0.98 -1.08
C ILE A 116 2.89 -1.63 -2.15
N PHE A 117 1.99 -0.86 -2.75
CA PHE A 117 1.15 -1.30 -3.86
C PHE A 117 1.28 -0.33 -5.04
N MET A 118 1.49 -0.89 -6.22
CA MET A 118 1.66 -0.14 -7.47
C MET A 118 0.91 -0.83 -8.60
N GLY A 119 0.34 -0.06 -9.52
CA GLY A 119 -0.38 -0.63 -10.65
C GLY A 119 -0.83 0.40 -11.66
N LEU A 120 -1.27 -0.11 -12.80
CA LEU A 120 -1.91 0.66 -13.84
C LEU A 120 -3.37 1.00 -13.47
N PRO A 121 -3.96 2.03 -14.11
CA PRO A 121 -5.40 2.28 -14.01
C PRO A 121 -6.20 1.01 -14.31
N GLY A 122 -7.12 0.65 -13.42
CA GLY A 122 -7.91 -0.57 -13.54
C GLY A 122 -8.18 -1.24 -12.19
N PRO A 123 -8.57 -2.53 -12.21
CA PRO A 123 -8.80 -3.30 -11.00
C PRO A 123 -7.55 -3.40 -10.13
N GLY A 124 -7.74 -3.23 -8.81
CA GLY A 124 -6.69 -3.44 -7.81
C GLY A 124 -6.88 -4.77 -7.07
N ALA A 125 -6.74 -4.71 -5.74
CA ALA A 125 -7.01 -5.87 -4.89
C ALA A 125 -8.52 -6.21 -4.85
N PRO A 126 -8.90 -7.49 -4.96
CA PRO A 126 -10.30 -7.92 -4.82
C PRO A 126 -10.76 -7.81 -3.35
N MET A 127 -12.07 -7.94 -3.10
CA MET A 127 -12.64 -7.96 -1.75
C MET A 127 -12.00 -9.05 -0.89
N HIS A 128 -11.49 -8.68 0.29
CA HIS A 128 -10.89 -9.60 1.26
C HIS A 128 -11.01 -9.02 2.68
N VAL A 129 -10.68 -9.85 3.68
CA VAL A 129 -10.54 -9.44 5.07
C VAL A 129 -9.05 -9.51 5.41
N ASP A 130 -8.50 -8.41 5.91
CA ASP A 130 -7.10 -8.37 6.36
C ASP A 130 -6.95 -9.07 7.70
N PHE A 131 -6.01 -10.02 7.76
CA PHE A 131 -5.64 -10.72 8.99
C PHE A 131 -4.50 -9.98 9.69
N VAL A 132 -4.78 -8.74 10.09
CA VAL A 132 -3.85 -7.88 10.84
C VAL A 132 -4.31 -7.72 12.29
N HIS A 133 -3.36 -7.59 13.22
CA HIS A 133 -3.66 -7.50 14.65
C HIS A 133 -4.28 -6.16 15.08
N ALA A 134 -4.25 -5.14 14.23
CA ALA A 134 -4.73 -3.80 14.51
C ALA A 134 -5.31 -3.16 13.24
N SER A 135 -6.07 -2.08 13.41
CA SER A 135 -6.55 -1.25 12.30
C SER A 135 -5.40 -0.81 11.40
N SER A 136 -5.65 -0.85 10.08
CA SER A 136 -4.67 -0.49 9.07
C SER A 136 -4.90 0.94 8.59
N TRP A 137 -3.90 1.50 7.94
CA TRP A 137 -4.03 2.77 7.23
C TRP A 137 -3.29 2.70 5.91
N GLN A 138 -3.80 3.42 4.91
CA GLN A 138 -3.23 3.45 3.56
C GLN A 138 -3.05 4.88 3.10
N ALA A 139 -1.81 5.22 2.73
CA ALA A 139 -1.44 6.50 2.17
C ALA A 139 -1.38 6.43 0.64
N GLN A 140 -2.17 7.26 -0.03
CA GLN A 140 -2.18 7.31 -1.49
C GLN A 140 -1.13 8.32 -1.98
N LEU A 141 -0.02 7.82 -2.52
CA LEU A 141 1.10 8.69 -2.95
C LEU A 141 0.85 9.34 -4.32
N SER A 142 0.33 8.55 -5.26
CA SER A 142 0.09 8.96 -6.66
C SER A 142 -1.18 8.32 -7.20
N GLY A 143 -1.85 8.96 -8.16
CA GLY A 143 -3.13 8.47 -8.70
C GLY A 143 -4.28 8.46 -7.69
N TYR A 144 -5.37 7.78 -8.04
CA TYR A 144 -6.59 7.72 -7.24
C TYR A 144 -7.03 6.27 -7.06
N LYS A 145 -7.50 5.92 -5.86
CA LYS A 145 -8.12 4.62 -5.59
C LYS A 145 -9.54 4.79 -5.09
N LYS A 146 -10.48 4.06 -5.70
CA LYS A 146 -11.82 3.87 -5.18
C LYS A 146 -11.79 2.68 -4.22
N TRP A 147 -12.23 2.91 -2.99
CA TRP A 147 -12.42 1.89 -1.97
C TRP A 147 -13.89 1.52 -1.87
N THR A 148 -14.15 0.23 -1.69
CA THR A 148 -15.47 -0.30 -1.37
C THR A 148 -15.31 -1.18 -0.13
N LEU A 149 -15.89 -0.74 0.98
CA LEU A 149 -15.92 -1.48 2.23
C LEU A 149 -17.29 -2.12 2.41
N SER A 150 -17.32 -3.37 2.85
CA SER A 150 -18.55 -4.07 3.22
C SER A 150 -18.50 -4.39 4.71
N THR A 151 -19.57 -4.06 5.42
CA THR A 151 -19.60 -4.30 6.87
C THR A 151 -19.66 -5.78 7.20
N PRO A 152 -19.08 -6.19 8.32
CA PRO A 152 -19.02 -7.59 8.70
C PRO A 152 -20.45 -8.08 9.07
N PRO A 153 -20.76 -9.38 8.87
CA PRO A 153 -22.10 -9.94 9.08
C PRO A 153 -22.68 -9.70 10.49
N GLU A 154 -21.81 -9.55 11.49
CA GLU A 154 -22.14 -9.39 12.91
C GLU A 154 -22.98 -8.14 13.20
N CYS A 155 -22.94 -7.12 12.33
CA CYS A 155 -23.78 -5.93 12.47
C CYS A 155 -24.82 -5.75 11.36
N PHE A 156 -25.20 -6.86 10.71
CA PHE A 156 -26.22 -6.87 9.66
C PHE A 156 -27.53 -6.24 10.14
N GLY A 157 -28.03 -5.25 9.39
CA GLY A 157 -29.27 -4.53 9.73
C GLY A 157 -29.08 -3.34 10.68
N THR A 158 -27.88 -3.16 11.25
CA THR A 158 -27.54 -2.01 12.09
C THR A 158 -26.53 -1.09 11.39
N CYS A 159 -25.48 -1.65 10.81
CA CYS A 159 -24.45 -0.87 10.11
C CYS A 159 -24.84 -0.53 8.66
N THR A 160 -24.19 0.50 8.13
CA THR A 160 -24.22 0.82 6.69
C THR A 160 -23.55 -0.31 5.91
N ARG A 161 -24.30 -1.05 5.10
CA ARG A 161 -23.81 -2.27 4.44
C ARG A 161 -22.61 -2.07 3.53
N HIS A 162 -22.60 -0.97 2.78
CA HIS A 162 -21.57 -0.65 1.80
C HIS A 162 -21.16 0.81 1.95
N ILE A 163 -19.85 1.03 2.03
CA ILE A 163 -19.26 2.37 2.06
C ILE A 163 -18.32 2.46 0.87
N GLU A 164 -18.45 3.53 0.09
CA GLU A 164 -17.54 3.82 -1.00
C GLU A 164 -16.93 5.20 -0.84
N PHE A 165 -15.62 5.30 -1.07
CA PHE A 165 -14.91 6.57 -1.06
C PHE A 165 -13.72 6.52 -2.01
N VAL A 166 -13.22 7.69 -2.39
CA VAL A 166 -12.02 7.84 -3.22
C VAL A 166 -10.93 8.44 -2.35
N VAL A 167 -9.72 7.89 -2.47
CA VAL A 167 -8.51 8.43 -1.86
C VAL A 167 -7.60 8.90 -2.99
N GLY A 168 -7.21 10.17 -2.94
CA GLY A 168 -6.35 10.84 -3.89
C GLY A 168 -4.95 11.14 -3.35
N PRO A 169 -4.07 11.72 -4.19
CA PRO A 169 -2.67 11.96 -3.83
C PRO A 169 -2.53 12.87 -2.60
N GLY A 170 -1.80 12.41 -1.58
CA GLY A 170 -1.60 13.15 -0.31
C GLY A 170 -2.57 12.77 0.80
N GLU A 171 -3.63 12.06 0.46
CA GLU A 171 -4.64 11.62 1.41
C GLU A 171 -4.26 10.28 2.06
N ILE A 172 -4.78 10.04 3.26
CA ILE A 172 -4.62 8.79 4.00
C ILE A 172 -5.99 8.33 4.51
N SER A 173 -6.32 7.06 4.29
CA SER A 173 -7.51 6.43 4.84
C SER A 173 -7.17 5.37 5.89
N ASN A 174 -7.97 5.24 6.95
CA ASN A 174 -7.97 4.04 7.77
C ASN A 174 -8.91 2.98 7.20
N VAL A 175 -8.52 1.72 7.34
CA VAL A 175 -9.30 0.54 6.93
C VAL A 175 -9.28 -0.47 8.07
#